data_AF-A0A9X1S563-F1
#
_entry.id   AF-A0A9X1S563-F1
#
_cell.length_a   1.000
_cell.length_b   1.000
_cell.length_c   1.000
_cell.angle_alpha   90.00
_cell.angle_beta   90.00
_cell.angle_gamma   90.00
#
_symmetry.space_group_name_H-M   'P 1'
#
loop_
_entity.id
_entity.type
_entity.pdbx_description
1 polymer ?
#
loop_
_entity_poly.entity_id
_entity_poly.type
_entity_poly.pdbx_seq_one_letter_code
_entity_poly.pdbx_strand_id
1 'polypeptide(L)'
;MEESAMGYEGWWNATPVSGDATGLPDETVAVRTDTGDIVDASTRDASGKAEAVNPDDVDYTVVADPAWPRQSVVIIDTETNEVIESFPIDSTGTPVG
;
A
#
# COMPACT_ATOMS: atom_id res chain seq x y z
N MET A 1 -5.76 3.90 -24.75
CA MET A 1 -6.47 2.83 -24.03
C MET A 1 -5.58 2.49 -22.87
N GLU A 2 -6.09 2.77 -21.67
CA GLU A 2 -5.39 2.70 -20.39
C GLU A 2 -4.51 1.45 -20.27
N GLU A 3 -3.21 1.65 -20.01
CA GLU A 3 -2.40 0.65 -19.31
C GLU A 3 -2.68 0.87 -17.83
N SER A 4 -3.65 0.11 -17.33
CA SER A 4 -4.04 0.07 -15.94
C SER A 4 -2.82 -0.13 -15.04
N ALA A 5 -2.78 0.65 -13.97
CA ALA A 5 -1.89 0.48 -12.83
C ALA A 5 -1.61 -1.00 -12.55
N MET A 6 -0.38 -1.46 -12.80
CA MET A 6 0.14 -2.56 -12.00
C MET A 6 0.34 -1.95 -10.61
N GLY A 7 -0.62 -2.20 -9.72
CA GLY A 7 -0.65 -1.65 -8.36
C GLY A 7 0.57 -2.06 -7.54
N TYR A 8 0.66 -1.58 -6.31
CA TYR A 8 1.77 -1.91 -5.42
C TYR A 8 1.52 -3.29 -4.79
N GLU A 9 1.92 -4.35 -5.51
CA GLU A 9 1.69 -5.75 -5.10
C GLU A 9 2.85 -6.32 -4.27
N GLY A 10 2.51 -7.11 -3.24
CA GLY A 10 3.47 -7.79 -2.38
C GLY A 10 2.85 -8.84 -1.46
N TRP A 11 3.60 -9.28 -0.46
CA TRP A 11 3.11 -10.31 0.48
C TRP A 11 1.98 -9.78 1.38
N TRP A 12 1.96 -8.47 1.65
CA TRP A 12 0.99 -7.80 2.53
C TRP A 12 -0.43 -7.75 1.94
N ASN A 13 -0.58 -7.66 0.62
CA ASN A 13 -1.87 -7.69 -0.08
C ASN A 13 -2.13 -9.03 -0.81
N ALA A 14 -1.36 -10.07 -0.50
CA ALA A 14 -1.62 -11.41 -1.00
C ALA A 14 -2.79 -12.08 -0.26
N THR A 15 -3.56 -12.91 -0.97
CA THR A 15 -4.57 -13.80 -0.36
C THR A 15 -3.95 -15.17 -0.06
N PRO A 16 -3.76 -15.56 1.21
CA PRO A 16 -3.18 -16.85 1.56
C PRO A 16 -4.11 -18.01 1.18
N VAL A 17 -3.56 -19.03 0.52
CA VAL A 17 -4.33 -20.21 0.06
C VAL A 17 -4.92 -21.03 1.22
N SER A 18 -4.28 -21.01 2.39
CA SER A 18 -4.79 -21.66 3.60
C SER A 18 -5.98 -20.96 4.22
N GLY A 19 -6.23 -19.68 3.88
CA GLY A 19 -7.14 -18.80 4.60
C GLY A 19 -6.57 -18.26 5.93
N ASP A 20 -5.36 -18.67 6.33
CA ASP A 20 -4.68 -18.13 7.50
C ASP A 20 -4.01 -16.80 7.16
N ALA A 21 -4.66 -15.70 7.56
CA ALA A 21 -4.12 -14.34 7.44
C ALA A 21 -3.35 -13.86 8.67
N THR A 22 -3.04 -14.75 9.62
CA THR A 22 -2.33 -14.38 10.85
C THR A 22 -0.98 -13.72 10.50
N GLY A 23 -0.77 -12.49 10.98
CA GLY A 23 0.45 -11.72 10.75
C GLY A 23 0.49 -10.95 9.43
N LEU A 24 -0.61 -10.96 8.66
CA LEU A 24 -0.81 -10.04 7.54
C LEU A 24 -1.59 -8.82 8.05
N PRO A 25 -1.34 -7.62 7.49
CA PRO A 25 -2.14 -6.44 7.81
C PRO A 25 -3.58 -6.60 7.30
N ASP A 26 -4.51 -6.02 8.05
CA ASP A 26 -5.93 -5.95 7.69
C ASP A 26 -6.19 -4.84 6.67
N GLU A 27 -5.45 -3.73 6.74
CA GLU A 27 -5.50 -2.65 5.76
C GLU A 27 -4.11 -2.03 5.56
N THR A 28 -3.73 -1.85 4.29
CA THR A 28 -2.51 -1.15 3.91
C THR A 28 -2.78 -0.02 2.94
N VAL A 29 -2.01 1.04 3.07
CA VAL A 29 -2.00 2.16 2.11
C VAL A 29 -0.62 2.30 1.47
N ALA A 30 -0.61 2.66 0.19
CA ALA A 30 0.58 3.02 -0.54
C ALA A 30 0.63 4.55 -0.66
N VAL A 31 1.65 5.17 -0.07
CA VAL A 31 1.78 6.63 -0.01
C VAL A 31 2.97 7.11 -0.81
N ARG A 32 2.74 8.07 -1.71
CA ARG A 32 3.82 8.79 -2.40
C ARG A 32 4.56 9.71 -1.44
N THR A 33 5.86 9.51 -1.30
CA THR A 33 6.67 10.27 -0.33
C THR A 33 6.93 11.72 -0.75
N ASP A 34 6.76 12.05 -2.02
CA ASP A 34 6.96 13.39 -2.57
C ASP A 34 5.74 14.29 -2.44
N THR A 35 4.53 13.72 -2.42
CA THR A 35 3.27 14.48 -2.31
C THR A 35 2.51 14.21 -1.01
N GLY A 36 2.72 13.05 -0.40
CA GLY A 36 1.92 12.55 0.72
C GLY A 36 0.59 11.92 0.30
N ASP A 37 0.35 11.76 -1.00
CA ASP A 37 -0.92 11.20 -1.50
C ASP A 37 -0.96 9.68 -1.32
N ILE A 38 -2.13 9.17 -0.92
CA ILE A 38 -2.44 7.74 -1.01
C ILE A 38 -2.76 7.43 -2.47
N VAL A 39 -2.01 6.52 -3.07
CA VAL A 39 -2.14 6.15 -4.49
C VAL A 39 -2.67 4.74 -4.70
N ASP A 40 -2.65 3.92 -3.66
CA ASP A 40 -3.21 2.58 -3.65
C ASP A 40 -3.60 2.20 -2.22
N ALA A 41 -4.59 1.32 -2.09
CA ALA A 41 -5.06 0.84 -0.80
C ALA A 41 -5.65 -0.56 -0.95
N SER A 42 -5.44 -1.39 0.08
CA SER A 42 -6.02 -2.72 0.12
C SER A 42 -6.49 -3.07 1.52
N THR A 43 -7.63 -3.75 1.60
CA THR A 43 -8.19 -4.27 2.84
C THR A 43 -8.28 -5.79 2.78
N ARG A 44 -8.51 -6.41 3.94
CA ARG A 44 -8.67 -7.85 4.09
C ARG A 44 -10.02 -8.15 4.73
N ASP A 45 -10.74 -9.10 4.14
CA ASP A 45 -11.98 -9.60 4.73
C ASP A 45 -11.73 -10.66 5.82
N ALA A 46 -12.78 -11.05 6.54
CA ALA A 46 -12.71 -12.04 7.60
C ALA A 46 -12.27 -13.45 7.15
N SER A 47 -12.25 -13.73 5.83
CA SER A 47 -11.73 -14.97 5.25
C SER A 47 -10.26 -14.89 4.88
N GLY A 48 -9.62 -13.75 5.15
CA GLY A 48 -8.24 -13.48 4.79
C GLY A 48 -8.06 -13.07 3.34
N LYS A 49 -9.14 -12.80 2.58
CA LYS A 49 -9.03 -12.37 1.19
C LYS A 49 -8.67 -10.89 1.15
N ALA A 50 -7.59 -10.57 0.46
CA ALA A 50 -7.19 -9.20 0.19
C ALA A 50 -7.96 -8.65 -1.03
N GLU A 51 -8.41 -7.40 -0.93
CA GLU A 51 -9.10 -6.69 -2.00
C GLU A 51 -8.53 -5.27 -2.12
N ALA A 52 -8.34 -4.82 -3.36
CA ALA A 52 -8.03 -3.42 -3.61
C ALA A 52 -9.28 -2.57 -3.29
N VAL A 53 -9.07 -1.46 -2.59
CA VAL A 53 -10.11 -0.47 -2.30
C VAL A 53 -9.72 0.87 -2.90
N ASN A 54 -10.71 1.75 -3.05
CA ASN A 54 -10.46 3.09 -3.54
C ASN A 54 -9.69 3.89 -2.46
N PRO A 55 -8.53 4.49 -2.78
CA PRO A 55 -7.77 5.31 -1.83
C PRO A 55 -8.56 6.43 -1.16
N ASP A 56 -9.52 7.03 -1.87
CA ASP A 56 -10.36 8.12 -1.32
C ASP A 56 -11.36 7.64 -0.26
N ASP A 57 -11.61 6.33 -0.17
CA ASP A 57 -12.55 5.74 0.78
C ASP A 57 -11.85 5.25 2.07
N VAL A 58 -10.53 5.40 2.17
CA VAL A 58 -9.74 4.99 3.35
C VAL A 58 -9.76 6.06 4.43
N ASP A 59 -10.13 5.69 5.66
CA ASP A 59 -10.09 6.58 6.83
C ASP A 59 -8.69 6.56 7.48
N TYR A 60 -7.67 6.95 6.71
CA TYR A 60 -6.28 6.99 7.18
C TYR A 60 -5.65 8.36 6.93
N THR A 61 -5.09 8.96 7.98
CA THR A 61 -4.36 10.24 7.89
C THR A 61 -2.87 9.98 7.76
N VAL A 62 -2.32 10.28 6.58
CA VAL A 62 -0.88 10.17 6.34
C VAL A 62 -0.12 11.16 7.23
N VAL A 63 0.77 10.63 8.06
CA VAL A 63 1.75 11.41 8.82
C VAL A 63 3.10 11.28 8.14
N ALA A 64 3.47 12.26 7.31
CA ALA A 64 4.72 12.22 6.57
C ALA A 64 5.94 12.18 7.52
N ASP A 65 6.82 11.20 7.32
CA ASP A 65 8.07 11.07 8.07
C ASP A 65 9.25 11.60 7.22
N PRO A 66 10.06 12.56 7.70
CA PRO A 66 11.24 13.04 6.99
C PRO A 66 12.31 11.96 6.74
N ALA A 67 12.24 10.82 7.41
CA ALA A 67 13.13 9.67 7.22
C ALA A 67 12.73 8.79 6.03
N TRP A 68 11.52 8.97 5.46
CA TRP A 68 11.08 8.19 4.30
C TRP A 68 11.99 8.37 3.08
N PRO A 69 12.19 7.32 2.26
CA PRO A 69 12.96 7.44 1.04
C PRO A 69 12.29 8.44 0.10
N ARG A 70 13.10 9.31 -0.51
CA ARG A 70 12.60 10.32 -1.45
C ARG A 70 12.21 9.67 -2.77
N GLN A 71 11.19 10.23 -3.42
CA GLN A 71 10.74 9.78 -4.73
C GLN A 71 10.45 8.27 -4.71
N SER A 72 9.65 7.88 -3.73
CA SER A 72 9.29 6.50 -3.46
C SER A 72 7.81 6.43 -3.13
N VAL A 73 7.29 5.21 -3.15
CA VAL A 73 6.07 4.88 -2.43
C VAL A 73 6.44 4.04 -1.22
N VAL A 74 5.81 4.33 -0.09
CA VAL A 74 5.90 3.53 1.13
C VAL A 74 4.59 2.80 1.33
N ILE A 75 4.66 1.52 1.69
CA ILE A 75 3.52 0.71 2.08
C ILE A 75 3.43 0.76 3.59
N ILE A 76 2.28 1.20 4.10
CA ILE A 76 2.03 1.36 5.53
C ILE A 76 0.95 0.39 5.95
N ASP A 77 1.20 -0.34 7.03
CA ASP A 77 0.15 -1.01 7.80
C ASP A 77 -0.58 0.05 8.64
N THR A 78 -1.88 0.22 8.37
CA THR A 78 -2.68 1.29 8.98
C THR A 78 -3.00 1.02 10.45
N GLU A 79 -2.97 -0.23 10.90
CA GLU A 79 -3.24 -0.60 12.30
C GLU A 79 -2.07 -0.21 13.20
N THR A 80 -0.85 -0.46 12.73
CA THR A 80 0.39 -0.24 13.48
C THR A 80 1.08 1.09 13.15
N ASN A 81 0.70 1.71 12.02
CA ASN A 81 1.34 2.88 11.45
C ASN A 81 2.82 2.64 11.08
N GLU A 82 3.18 1.40 10.78
CA GLU A 82 4.54 0.99 10.41
C GLU A 82 4.69 0.90 8.89
N VAL A 83 5.82 1.40 8.37
CA VAL A 83 6.21 1.16 6.97
C VAL A 83 6.72 -0.27 6.84
N ILE A 84 6.03 -1.08 6.05
CA ILE A 84 6.34 -2.51 5.86
C ILE A 84 7.10 -2.79 4.57
N GLU A 85 7.04 -1.89 3.59
CA GLU A 85 7.82 -1.97 2.34
C GLU A 85 7.98 -0.58 1.70
N SER A 86 8.97 -0.41 0.82
CA SER A 86 9.07 0.78 -0.02
C SER A 86 9.59 0.50 -1.42
N PHE A 87 9.12 1.27 -2.40
CA PHE A 87 9.51 1.13 -3.80
C PHE A 87 10.01 2.46 -4.35
N PRO A 88 11.18 2.50 -5.02
CA PRO A 88 11.57 3.67 -5.78
C PRO A 88 10.62 3.86 -6.96
N ILE A 89 10.21 5.10 -7.22
CA ILE A 89 9.31 5.45 -8.33
C ILE A 89 9.94 6.48 -9.26
N ASP A 90 9.50 6.54 -10.51
CA ASP A 90 9.76 7.69 -11.38
C ASP A 90 8.82 8.86 -11.06
N SER A 91 8.95 9.95 -11.83
CA SER A 91 8.11 11.15 -11.66
C SER A 91 6.61 10.91 -11.90
N THR A 92 6.26 9.85 -12.62
CA THR A 92 4.87 9.48 -12.90
C THR A 92 4.25 8.62 -11.80
N GLY A 93 5.06 8.15 -10.85
CA GLY A 93 4.62 7.25 -9.79
C GLY A 93 4.69 5.77 -10.19
N THR A 94 5.42 5.44 -11.25
CA THR A 94 5.65 4.05 -11.66
C THR A 94 6.88 3.48 -10.94
N PRO A 95 6.83 2.26 -10.36
CA PRO A 95 7.99 1.60 -9.78
C PRO A 95 9.14 1.43 -10.79
N VAL A 96 10.38 1.67 -10.37
CA VAL A 96 11.59 1.60 -11.24
C VAL A 96 12.61 0.53 -10.80
N GLY A 97 12.14 -0.53 -10.15
CA GLY A 97 12.94 -1.64 -9.60
C GLY A 97 13.02 -2.87 -10.49
#